data_AF-A0A937B5C7-F1
#
_entry.id   AF-A0A937B5C7-F1
#
_cell.length_a   1.000
_cell.length_b   1.000
_cell.length_c   1.000
_cell.angle_alpha   90.00
_cell.angle_beta   90.00
_cell.angle_gamma   90.00
#
_symmetry.space_group_name_H-M   'P 1'
#
loop_
_entity.id
_entity.type
_entity.pdbx_description
1 polymer ?
#
loop_
_entity_poly.entity_id
_entity_poly.type
_entity_poly.pdbx_seq_one_letter_code
_entity_poly.pdbx_strand_id
1 'polypeptide(L)'
;MENNNQYFTYFIFLLFLHLDLSAQDDLTGIVINATEPYCDNGSIDITVNGGYPPYSFEWTYDGSSGPKYYSSSEDIDELRNYRYCVTVTDDFCGTVSECWDVKCCLEVPTERIIPYCNPENLGSISLDLSGGYNYYVTWYNSNDVPIPGTDIGINKLQAGQYTAVFTNQECIFTKNYIVPNNVLSYSTVLFKNPSSIVNKNNGIIQIEVKSKDPVSLSYFRSNSGYPQGNSIGAKAILIPDFIDQLKTNSLEFHETSDYILEKENELQSVFPNPFDVNINFLFSSKSDFTTNYSIFDIYGRKILENSLQISKGSLNYIINFEKYPSGIYFLEVKNKHGQNYKRKIIKQ
;
A
#
# COMPACT_ATOMS: atom_id res chain seq x y z
N MET A 1 -60.51 70.23 19.87
CA MET A 1 -59.28 70.09 19.07
C MET A 1 -58.61 68.78 19.47
N GLU A 2 -59.22 67.62 19.17
CA GLU A 2 -58.71 66.35 19.74
C GLU A 2 -58.88 65.12 18.84
N ASN A 3 -59.29 65.26 17.57
CA ASN A 3 -59.51 64.11 16.68
C ASN A 3 -58.57 64.02 15.47
N ASN A 4 -57.57 64.92 15.34
CA ASN A 4 -56.64 64.88 14.21
C ASN A 4 -55.30 64.16 14.50
N ASN A 5 -55.01 63.80 15.76
CA ASN A 5 -53.75 63.13 16.11
C ASN A 5 -53.80 61.61 16.03
N GLN A 6 -54.99 60.99 16.04
CA GLN A 6 -55.10 59.53 15.95
C GLN A 6 -54.91 59.05 14.50
N TYR A 7 -55.49 59.75 13.53
CA TYR A 7 -55.30 59.42 12.11
C TYR A 7 -53.88 59.69 11.60
N PHE A 8 -53.20 60.71 12.14
CA PHE A 8 -51.82 61.02 11.73
C PHE A 8 -50.81 60.00 12.26
N THR A 9 -51.06 59.42 13.46
CA THR A 9 -50.24 58.31 13.99
C THR A 9 -50.52 57.00 13.25
N TYR A 10 -51.78 56.70 12.87
CA TYR A 10 -52.07 55.53 12.03
C TYR A 10 -51.51 55.64 10.60
N PHE A 11 -51.51 56.85 10.01
CA PHE A 11 -50.98 57.06 8.66
C PHE A 11 -49.45 56.97 8.62
N ILE A 12 -48.76 57.43 9.67
CA ILE A 12 -47.30 57.28 9.79
C ILE A 12 -46.92 55.84 10.18
N PHE A 13 -47.74 55.11 10.94
CA PHE A 13 -47.52 53.69 11.21
C PHE A 13 -47.75 52.80 9.97
N LEU A 14 -48.66 53.18 9.05
CA LEU A 14 -48.88 52.50 7.77
C LEU A 14 -47.85 52.87 6.70
N LEU A 15 -47.19 54.03 6.81
CA LEU A 15 -46.11 54.43 5.90
C LEU A 15 -44.72 53.92 6.30
N PHE A 16 -44.53 53.48 7.56
CA PHE A 16 -43.34 52.75 8.02
C PHE A 16 -43.54 51.23 8.09
N LEU A 17 -44.70 50.72 7.61
CA LEU A 17 -44.95 49.31 7.33
C LEU A 17 -44.90 48.97 5.83
N HIS A 18 -44.39 49.88 5.01
CA HIS A 18 -43.62 49.45 3.85
C HIS A 18 -42.22 49.10 4.37
N LEU A 19 -42.13 47.95 5.06
CA LEU A 19 -40.86 47.23 5.03
C LEU A 19 -40.49 47.12 3.56
N ASP A 20 -39.27 47.50 3.21
CA ASP A 20 -38.56 46.99 2.05
C ASP A 20 -38.70 45.46 2.06
N LEU A 21 -39.72 44.96 1.39
CA LEU A 21 -39.95 43.54 1.17
C LEU A 21 -40.09 43.31 -0.34
N SER A 22 -39.29 43.98 -1.15
CA SER A 22 -38.70 43.24 -2.27
C SER A 22 -37.67 42.34 -1.61
N ALA A 23 -38.05 41.11 -1.28
CA ALA A 23 -37.06 40.04 -1.24
C ALA A 23 -36.45 40.06 -2.64
N GLN A 24 -35.30 40.71 -2.78
CA GLN A 24 -34.63 40.82 -4.06
C GLN A 24 -34.29 39.39 -4.46
N ASP A 25 -34.89 38.94 -5.56
CA ASP A 25 -34.60 37.63 -6.11
C ASP A 25 -33.11 37.58 -6.43
N ASP A 26 -32.40 36.71 -5.71
CA ASP A 26 -30.98 36.46 -5.91
C ASP A 26 -30.80 35.01 -6.29
N LEU A 27 -29.87 34.78 -7.22
CA LEU A 27 -29.60 33.46 -7.77
C LEU A 27 -28.14 33.12 -7.57
N THR A 28 -27.89 32.07 -6.82
CA THR A 28 -26.55 31.51 -6.65
C THR A 28 -26.45 30.22 -7.44
N GLY A 29 -25.32 29.99 -8.10
CA GLY A 29 -25.08 28.77 -8.87
C GLY A 29 -23.72 28.16 -8.59
N ILE A 30 -23.66 26.84 -8.52
CA ILE A 30 -22.44 26.04 -8.46
C ILE A 30 -22.27 25.37 -9.83
N VAL A 31 -21.12 25.62 -10.47
CA VAL A 31 -20.80 25.07 -11.79
C VAL A 31 -19.79 23.95 -11.65
N ILE A 32 -20.10 22.79 -12.24
CA ILE A 32 -19.15 21.71 -12.47
C ILE A 32 -18.83 21.68 -13.96
N ASN A 33 -17.58 21.92 -14.31
CA ASN A 33 -17.11 21.88 -15.70
C ASN A 33 -17.17 20.46 -16.27
N ALA A 34 -17.42 20.36 -17.57
CA ALA A 34 -17.37 19.10 -18.29
C ALA A 34 -15.92 18.61 -18.44
N THR A 35 -15.75 17.30 -18.62
CA THR A 35 -14.46 16.65 -18.80
C THR A 35 -14.27 16.09 -20.20
N GLU A 36 -13.07 16.26 -20.74
CA GLU A 36 -12.58 15.56 -21.94
C GLU A 36 -12.71 14.03 -21.78
N PRO A 37 -12.78 13.25 -22.88
CA PRO A 37 -12.67 13.68 -24.28
C PRO A 37 -13.98 14.15 -24.93
N TYR A 38 -15.11 13.97 -24.24
CA TYR A 38 -16.44 14.20 -24.83
C TYR A 38 -17.05 15.54 -24.44
N CYS A 39 -16.60 16.12 -23.31
CA CYS A 39 -17.02 17.44 -22.85
C CYS A 39 -18.54 17.55 -22.69
N ASP A 40 -19.22 16.53 -22.15
CA ASP A 40 -20.69 16.44 -22.11
C ASP A 40 -21.27 15.99 -20.76
N ASN A 41 -20.50 16.13 -19.68
CA ASN A 41 -20.87 15.73 -18.33
C ASN A 41 -20.76 16.88 -17.31
N GLY A 42 -20.78 18.14 -17.75
CA GLY A 42 -20.85 19.29 -16.86
C GLY A 42 -22.23 19.39 -16.19
N SER A 43 -22.33 20.21 -15.14
CA SER A 43 -23.61 20.50 -14.49
C SER A 43 -23.64 21.91 -13.89
N ILE A 44 -24.84 22.45 -13.75
CA ILE A 44 -25.11 23.68 -13.01
C ILE A 44 -26.24 23.38 -12.01
N ASP A 45 -25.92 23.60 -10.74
CA ASP A 45 -26.83 23.49 -9.59
C ASP A 45 -27.14 24.91 -9.11
N ILE A 46 -28.41 25.30 -9.09
CA ILE A 46 -28.83 26.66 -8.71
C ILE A 46 -29.65 26.65 -7.42
N THR A 47 -29.62 27.78 -6.71
CA THR A 47 -30.51 28.01 -5.57
C THR A 47 -31.13 29.38 -5.71
N VAL A 48 -32.46 29.41 -5.73
CA VAL A 48 -33.26 30.64 -5.75
C VAL A 48 -33.43 31.16 -4.32
N ASN A 49 -33.01 32.38 -4.06
CA ASN A 49 -33.19 33.06 -2.78
C ASN A 49 -34.15 34.24 -2.95
N GLY A 50 -35.31 34.21 -2.28
CA GLY A 50 -36.34 35.25 -2.40
C GLY A 50 -37.51 34.85 -3.30
N GLY A 51 -38.28 35.83 -3.76
CA GLY A 51 -39.43 35.62 -4.66
C GLY A 51 -40.61 34.86 -4.05
N TYR A 52 -41.64 34.69 -4.88
CA TYR A 52 -42.87 33.99 -4.50
C TYR A 52 -43.07 32.72 -5.32
N PRO A 53 -42.94 31.51 -4.73
CA PRO A 53 -43.18 30.27 -5.45
C PRO A 53 -44.66 30.11 -5.85
N PRO A 54 -44.99 29.32 -6.88
CA PRO A 54 -44.07 28.44 -7.63
C PRO A 54 -43.14 29.19 -8.60
N TYR A 55 -41.93 28.66 -8.78
CA TYR A 55 -40.98 29.18 -9.77
C TYR A 55 -41.10 28.41 -11.10
N SER A 56 -40.79 29.11 -12.19
CA SER A 56 -40.59 28.51 -13.51
C SER A 56 -39.20 28.86 -14.04
N PHE A 57 -38.58 27.90 -14.73
CA PHE A 57 -37.20 27.99 -15.21
C PHE A 57 -37.18 27.91 -16.72
N GLU A 58 -36.41 28.77 -17.35
CA GLU A 58 -36.11 28.70 -18.77
C GLU A 58 -34.60 28.79 -18.96
N TRP A 59 -33.99 27.63 -19.21
CA TRP A 59 -32.57 27.54 -19.55
C TRP A 59 -32.39 27.71 -21.04
N THR A 60 -31.41 28.54 -21.39
CA THR A 60 -30.88 28.69 -22.75
C THR A 60 -29.39 28.44 -22.76
N TYR A 61 -28.84 28.06 -23.90
CA TYR A 61 -27.40 27.97 -24.09
C TYR A 61 -26.95 28.62 -25.41
N ASP A 62 -25.80 29.26 -25.39
CA ASP A 62 -25.20 29.89 -26.57
C ASP A 62 -24.46 28.85 -27.41
N GLY A 63 -25.22 28.16 -28.26
CA GLY A 63 -24.65 27.28 -29.27
C GLY A 63 -24.04 28.03 -30.45
N SER A 64 -23.45 27.29 -31.41
CA SER A 64 -22.81 27.83 -32.62
C SER A 64 -23.72 28.65 -33.56
N SER A 65 -25.02 28.68 -33.29
CA SER A 65 -26.03 29.41 -34.07
C SER A 65 -26.90 30.34 -33.21
N GLY A 66 -26.39 30.79 -32.06
CA GLY A 66 -27.09 31.66 -31.11
C GLY A 66 -27.80 30.94 -29.96
N PRO A 67 -28.46 31.70 -29.05
CA PRO A 67 -29.15 31.16 -27.89
C PRO A 67 -30.24 30.17 -28.29
N LYS A 68 -30.27 29.01 -27.64
CA LYS A 68 -31.31 27.97 -27.84
C LYS A 68 -31.88 27.54 -26.51
N TYR A 69 -33.18 27.26 -26.48
CA TYR A 69 -33.81 26.60 -25.35
C TYR A 69 -33.10 25.27 -25.03
N TYR A 70 -32.89 25.01 -23.75
CA TYR A 70 -32.25 23.81 -23.21
C TYR A 70 -33.22 22.99 -22.36
N SER A 71 -33.72 23.57 -21.27
CA SER A 71 -34.48 22.86 -20.23
C SER A 71 -35.37 23.80 -19.42
N SER A 72 -36.32 23.23 -18.69
CA SER A 72 -37.14 23.90 -17.68
C SER A 72 -36.99 23.29 -16.28
N SER A 73 -36.00 22.43 -16.08
CA SER A 73 -35.60 21.95 -14.75
C SER A 73 -34.89 23.08 -13.99
N GLU A 74 -34.98 23.05 -12.65
CA GLU A 74 -34.20 23.95 -11.79
C GLU A 74 -32.71 23.71 -12.01
N ASP A 75 -32.24 22.49 -11.75
CA ASP A 75 -30.87 22.05 -12.00
C ASP A 75 -30.73 21.39 -13.38
N ILE A 76 -29.55 21.53 -13.96
CA ILE A 76 -29.22 20.97 -15.27
C ILE A 76 -27.87 20.24 -15.27
N ASP A 77 -27.84 19.07 -15.90
CA ASP A 77 -26.67 18.21 -16.04
C ASP A 77 -26.46 17.80 -17.52
N GLU A 78 -25.47 16.93 -17.76
CA GLU A 78 -25.04 16.48 -19.09
C GLU A 78 -24.65 17.65 -20.03
N LEU A 79 -24.07 18.70 -19.43
CA LEU A 79 -23.79 19.96 -20.12
C LEU A 79 -22.51 19.88 -20.95
N ARG A 80 -22.62 20.40 -22.17
CA ARG A 80 -21.46 20.71 -23.02
C ARG A 80 -20.83 22.05 -22.72
N ASN A 81 -19.63 22.30 -23.24
CA ASN A 81 -18.90 23.55 -23.07
C ASN A 81 -19.56 24.74 -23.79
N TYR A 82 -20.58 25.32 -23.17
CA TYR A 82 -21.28 26.50 -23.62
C TYR A 82 -21.57 27.44 -22.45
N ARG A 83 -21.98 28.66 -22.77
CA ARG A 83 -22.62 29.55 -21.82
C ARG A 83 -24.08 29.14 -21.67
N TYR A 84 -24.52 28.88 -20.44
CA TYR A 84 -25.90 28.59 -20.11
C TYR A 84 -26.47 29.77 -19.31
N CYS A 85 -27.64 30.24 -19.69
CA CYS A 85 -28.35 31.31 -19.00
C CYS A 85 -29.72 30.79 -18.58
N VAL A 86 -30.10 31.03 -17.33
CA VAL A 86 -31.45 30.73 -16.83
C VAL A 86 -32.21 32.02 -16.62
N THR A 87 -33.47 32.02 -17.02
CA THR A 87 -34.45 32.99 -16.53
C THR A 87 -35.39 32.28 -15.58
N VAL A 88 -35.42 32.75 -14.33
CA VAL A 88 -36.35 32.25 -13.31
C VAL A 88 -37.47 33.26 -13.17
N THR A 89 -38.71 32.81 -13.27
CA THR A 89 -39.91 33.64 -13.08
C THR A 89 -40.73 33.13 -11.90
N ASP A 90 -41.11 34.03 -11.00
CA ASP A 90 -41.96 33.75 -9.84
C ASP A 90 -43.46 33.97 -10.14
N ASP A 91 -44.34 33.65 -9.17
CA ASP A 91 -45.81 33.73 -9.35
C ASP A 91 -46.35 35.17 -9.47
N PHE A 92 -45.55 36.17 -9.09
CA PHE A 92 -45.91 37.60 -9.10
C PHE A 92 -45.19 38.39 -10.20
N CYS A 93 -44.67 37.69 -11.22
CA CYS A 93 -43.96 38.26 -12.38
C CYS A 93 -42.59 38.90 -12.06
N GLY A 94 -41.98 38.54 -10.93
CA GLY A 94 -40.57 38.77 -10.68
C GLY A 94 -39.73 37.89 -11.60
N THR A 95 -38.67 38.45 -12.18
CA THR A 95 -37.72 37.70 -13.01
C THR A 95 -36.29 37.99 -12.58
N VAL A 96 -35.52 36.93 -12.38
CA VAL A 96 -34.06 37.01 -12.24
C VAL A 96 -33.43 36.20 -13.37
N SER A 97 -32.27 36.64 -13.85
CA SER A 97 -31.52 35.90 -14.87
C SER A 97 -30.05 35.94 -14.59
N GLU A 98 -29.41 34.79 -14.69
CA GLU A 98 -27.96 34.63 -14.53
C GLU A 98 -27.42 33.68 -15.59
N CYS A 99 -26.12 33.80 -15.84
CA CYS A 99 -25.42 32.97 -16.81
C CYS A 99 -24.13 32.40 -16.23
N TRP A 100 -23.85 31.15 -16.59
CA TRP A 100 -22.61 30.46 -16.26
C TRP A 100 -21.97 29.86 -17.49
N ASP A 101 -20.64 29.91 -17.54
CA ASP A 101 -19.86 29.26 -18.60
C ASP A 101 -19.45 27.86 -18.12
N VAL A 102 -19.97 26.83 -18.78
CA VAL A 102 -19.44 25.46 -18.63
C VAL A 102 -18.25 25.33 -19.56
N LYS A 103 -17.12 24.89 -19.02
CA LYS A 103 -15.89 24.69 -19.78
C LYS A 103 -15.63 23.21 -20.00
N CYS A 104 -14.86 22.88 -21.04
CA CYS A 104 -14.28 21.55 -21.15
C CYS A 104 -12.89 21.55 -20.55
N CYS A 105 -12.70 20.76 -19.50
CA CYS A 105 -11.43 20.59 -18.83
C CYS A 105 -10.92 19.15 -19.02
N LEU A 106 -9.61 18.96 -19.03
CA LEU A 106 -9.04 17.61 -19.17
C LEU A 106 -9.48 16.71 -18.01
N GLU A 107 -9.75 15.43 -18.30
CA GLU A 107 -9.83 14.40 -17.25
C GLU A 107 -8.49 14.30 -16.49
N VAL A 108 -8.53 13.80 -15.26
CA VAL A 108 -7.34 13.67 -14.42
C VAL A 108 -6.21 12.97 -15.20
N PRO A 109 -5.01 13.57 -15.33
CA PRO A 109 -3.93 12.95 -16.07
C PRO A 109 -3.58 11.57 -15.50
N THR A 110 -3.09 10.67 -16.35
CA THR A 110 -2.64 9.36 -15.88
C THR A 110 -1.45 9.58 -14.95
N GLU A 111 -1.61 9.15 -13.70
CA GLU A 111 -0.61 9.34 -12.66
C GLU A 111 0.35 8.16 -12.61
N ARG A 112 1.64 8.47 -12.38
CA ARG A 112 2.62 7.47 -11.97
C ARG A 112 3.14 7.84 -10.59
N ILE A 113 2.50 7.29 -9.57
CA ILE A 113 3.02 7.36 -8.21
C ILE A 113 4.18 6.38 -8.11
N ILE A 114 5.40 6.88 -7.82
CA ILE A 114 6.57 6.04 -7.60
C ILE A 114 6.76 5.91 -6.08
N PRO A 115 6.33 4.79 -5.47
CA PRO A 115 6.61 4.52 -4.07
C PRO A 115 8.11 4.23 -3.84
N TYR A 116 8.60 4.66 -2.68
CA TYR A 116 9.87 4.39 -1.99
C TYR A 116 10.88 3.49 -2.70
N CYS A 117 12.06 4.04 -3.03
CA CYS A 117 13.23 3.23 -3.40
C CYS A 117 14.58 3.90 -3.03
N ASN A 118 14.64 4.89 -2.13
CA ASN A 118 15.89 5.59 -1.80
C ASN A 118 16.22 5.57 -0.28
N PRO A 119 17.51 5.66 0.11
CA PRO A 119 17.96 5.56 1.50
C PRO A 119 17.45 6.67 2.44
N GLU A 120 16.88 7.75 1.89
CA GLU A 120 16.28 8.85 2.66
C GLU A 120 14.79 8.60 2.96
N ASN A 121 14.19 7.50 2.48
CA ASN A 121 12.75 7.19 2.60
C ASN A 121 11.82 8.29 2.08
N LEU A 122 12.22 8.95 0.98
CA LEU A 122 11.43 10.02 0.39
C LEU A 122 10.78 9.55 -0.92
N GLY A 123 9.47 9.74 -1.02
CA GLY A 123 8.67 9.42 -2.19
C GLY A 123 8.74 10.50 -3.28
N SER A 124 8.13 10.19 -4.42
CA SER A 124 7.91 11.15 -5.50
C SER A 124 6.59 10.88 -6.22
N ILE A 125 5.96 11.96 -6.67
CA ILE A 125 4.81 11.90 -7.56
C ILE A 125 5.28 12.38 -8.92
N SER A 126 4.99 11.60 -9.97
CA SER A 126 5.25 11.98 -11.35
C SER A 126 3.94 11.90 -12.13
N LEU A 127 3.60 12.96 -12.84
CA LEU A 127 2.42 13.03 -13.69
C LEU A 127 2.83 12.82 -15.15
N ASP A 128 2.01 12.09 -15.90
CA ASP A 128 2.13 11.98 -17.35
C ASP A 128 1.03 12.82 -18.00
N LEU A 129 1.42 13.92 -18.64
CA LEU A 129 0.53 14.84 -19.38
C LEU A 129 0.60 14.61 -20.91
N SER A 130 0.96 13.41 -21.37
CA SER A 130 1.24 13.06 -22.78
C SER A 130 0.14 13.37 -23.82
N GLY A 131 -1.02 13.88 -23.41
CA GLY A 131 -2.07 14.42 -24.29
C GLY A 131 -1.79 15.80 -24.91
N GLY A 132 -0.66 16.46 -24.60
CA GLY A 132 -0.25 17.71 -25.28
C GLY A 132 -0.84 19.00 -24.70
N TYR A 133 -1.21 19.01 -23.42
CA TYR A 133 -1.83 20.17 -22.75
C TYR A 133 -0.82 20.96 -21.91
N ASN A 134 -0.88 22.29 -21.98
CA ASN A 134 -0.03 23.20 -21.21
C ASN A 134 -0.69 23.55 -19.86
N TYR A 135 -0.71 22.62 -18.91
CA TYR A 135 -1.12 22.91 -17.54
C TYR A 135 0.08 23.35 -16.69
N TYR A 136 -0.12 24.38 -15.88
CA TYR A 136 0.72 24.69 -14.73
C TYR A 136 0.21 23.91 -13.52
N VAL A 137 1.10 23.21 -12.82
CA VAL A 137 0.75 22.45 -11.63
C VAL A 137 1.38 23.13 -10.41
N THR A 138 0.55 23.46 -9.43
CA THR A 138 1.00 23.87 -8.09
C THR A 138 0.66 22.79 -7.09
N TRP A 139 1.59 22.52 -6.18
CA TRP A 139 1.49 21.43 -5.23
C TRP A 139 1.38 21.96 -3.81
N TYR A 140 0.58 21.28 -2.99
CA TYR A 140 0.39 21.57 -1.58
C TYR A 140 0.54 20.28 -0.77
N ASN A 141 1.08 20.37 0.43
CA ASN A 141 1.04 19.26 1.38
C ASN A 141 -0.31 19.20 2.12
N SER A 142 -0.46 18.25 3.03
CA SER A 142 -1.68 18.06 3.84
C SER A 142 -2.07 19.24 4.74
N ASN A 143 -1.18 20.24 4.91
CA ASN A 143 -1.42 21.45 5.71
C ASN A 143 -1.60 22.68 4.83
N ASP A 144 -1.94 22.51 3.54
CA ASP A 144 -2.12 23.56 2.54
C ASP A 144 -0.87 24.45 2.34
N VAL A 145 0.32 23.94 2.69
CA VAL A 145 1.57 24.66 2.47
C VAL A 145 2.06 24.39 1.04
N PRO A 146 2.34 25.43 0.23
CA PRO A 146 2.81 25.26 -1.13
C PRO A 146 4.20 24.60 -1.16
N ILE A 147 4.37 23.63 -2.04
CA ILE A 147 5.63 22.93 -2.28
C ILE A 147 6.34 23.63 -3.45
N PRO A 148 7.58 24.11 -3.28
CA PRO A 148 8.31 24.77 -4.36
C PRO A 148 8.60 23.83 -5.53
N GLY A 149 8.23 24.25 -6.74
CA GLY A 149 8.43 23.50 -7.98
C GLY A 149 7.18 23.57 -8.85
N THR A 150 7.33 23.96 -10.11
CA THR A 150 6.24 24.04 -11.10
C THR A 150 6.24 22.85 -12.06
N ASP A 151 6.99 21.81 -11.72
CA ASP A 151 7.21 20.67 -12.59
C ASP A 151 6.02 19.68 -12.50
N ILE A 152 5.84 18.90 -13.56
CA ILE A 152 4.88 17.78 -13.66
C ILE A 152 5.15 16.65 -12.65
N GLY A 153 6.06 16.85 -11.70
CA GLY A 153 6.30 15.95 -10.60
C GLY A 153 7.00 16.65 -9.45
N ILE A 154 6.81 16.11 -8.25
CA ILE A 154 7.46 16.55 -7.02
C ILE A 154 8.17 15.36 -6.38
N ASN A 155 9.36 15.61 -5.83
CA ASN A 155 10.20 14.59 -5.20
C ASN A 155 10.56 15.00 -3.77
N LYS A 156 11.27 14.12 -3.06
CA LYS A 156 11.69 14.33 -1.67
C LYS A 156 10.50 14.47 -0.69
N LEU A 157 9.43 13.71 -0.94
CA LEU A 157 8.18 13.79 -0.19
C LEU A 157 8.15 12.80 0.98
N GLN A 158 7.58 13.21 2.11
CA GLN A 158 7.26 12.30 3.20
C GLN A 158 5.97 11.53 2.88
N ALA A 159 5.68 10.49 3.68
CA ALA A 159 4.37 9.84 3.63
C ALA A 159 3.28 10.85 3.97
N GLY A 160 2.19 10.88 3.19
CA GLY A 160 1.10 11.81 3.43
C GLY A 160 0.28 12.12 2.20
N GLN A 161 -0.71 12.99 2.40
CA GLN A 161 -1.56 13.50 1.33
C GLN A 161 -0.94 14.76 0.72
N TYR A 162 -1.02 14.84 -0.60
CA TYR A 162 -0.54 15.94 -1.41
C TYR A 162 -1.64 16.36 -2.38
N THR A 163 -1.82 17.65 -2.54
CA THR A 163 -2.85 18.23 -3.38
C THR A 163 -2.18 18.90 -4.57
N ALA A 164 -2.54 18.52 -5.79
CA ALA A 164 -2.14 19.23 -7.00
C ALA A 164 -3.30 20.08 -7.50
N VAL A 165 -3.02 21.35 -7.76
CA VAL A 165 -3.92 22.29 -8.41
C VAL A 165 -3.41 22.49 -9.83
N PHE A 166 -4.21 22.08 -10.80
CA PHE A 166 -3.92 22.18 -12.22
C PHE A 166 -4.56 23.44 -12.75
N THR A 167 -3.75 24.32 -13.33
CA THR A 167 -4.19 25.58 -13.93
C THR A 167 -3.79 25.61 -15.41
N ASN A 168 -4.78 25.70 -16.29
CA ASN A 168 -4.61 26.15 -17.67
C ASN A 168 -5.33 27.51 -17.80
N GLN A 169 -5.13 28.22 -18.91
CA GLN A 169 -5.74 29.53 -19.21
C GLN A 169 -7.23 29.60 -18.88
N GLU A 170 -7.97 28.49 -18.98
CA GLU A 170 -9.42 28.47 -18.78
C GLU A 170 -9.92 27.55 -17.66
N CYS A 171 -9.11 26.61 -17.15
CA CYS A 171 -9.56 25.58 -16.20
C CYS A 171 -8.68 25.53 -14.94
N ILE A 172 -9.34 25.41 -13.79
CA ILE A 172 -8.70 25.08 -12.51
C ILE A 172 -9.37 23.82 -11.98
N PHE A 173 -8.59 22.79 -11.68
CA PHE A 173 -9.09 21.61 -10.97
C PHE A 173 -8.07 21.09 -9.96
N THR A 174 -8.57 20.38 -8.96
CA THR A 174 -7.77 19.90 -7.83
C THR A 174 -7.81 18.39 -7.75
N LYS A 175 -6.65 17.76 -7.53
CA LYS A 175 -6.54 16.31 -7.31
C LYS A 175 -5.72 16.01 -6.06
N ASN A 176 -6.19 15.06 -5.28
CA ASN A 176 -5.47 14.53 -4.13
C ASN A 176 -4.67 13.28 -4.52
N TYR A 177 -3.43 13.23 -4.05
CA TYR A 177 -2.50 12.12 -4.18
C TYR A 177 -2.10 11.66 -2.79
N ILE A 178 -1.92 10.35 -2.63
CA ILE A 178 -1.41 9.77 -1.39
C ILE A 178 -0.03 9.22 -1.69
N VAL A 179 0.99 9.77 -1.04
CA VAL A 179 2.27 9.07 -0.89
C VAL A 179 2.05 8.09 0.27
N PRO A 180 1.86 6.79 -0.01
CA PRO A 180 1.54 5.81 1.04
C PRO A 180 2.69 5.74 2.03
N ASN A 181 2.51 5.25 3.24
CA ASN A 181 3.63 5.06 4.16
C ASN A 181 4.27 3.68 3.93
N ASN A 182 4.92 3.46 2.78
CA ASN A 182 5.65 2.22 2.56
C ASN A 182 7.01 2.32 3.23
N VAL A 183 7.02 2.26 4.56
CA VAL A 183 8.21 1.74 5.25
C VAL A 183 8.34 0.28 4.79
N LEU A 184 9.15 0.06 3.76
CA LEU A 184 9.64 -1.27 3.43
C LEU A 184 10.56 -1.67 4.59
N SER A 185 10.02 -2.35 5.59
CA SER A 185 10.84 -3.13 6.51
C SER A 185 11.23 -4.40 5.78
N TYR A 186 12.32 -4.33 5.01
CA TYR A 186 12.97 -5.53 4.49
C TYR A 186 13.78 -6.18 5.62
N SER A 187 13.57 -7.48 5.84
CA SER A 187 14.53 -8.30 6.56
C SER A 187 15.08 -9.32 5.58
N THR A 188 16.27 -9.07 5.05
CA THR A 188 16.99 -10.09 4.28
C THR A 188 17.52 -11.15 5.26
N VAL A 189 16.99 -12.37 5.21
CA VAL A 189 17.58 -13.51 5.92
C VAL A 189 18.47 -14.26 4.94
N LEU A 190 19.78 -14.03 5.04
CA LEU A 190 20.77 -14.77 4.28
C LEU A 190 20.95 -16.17 4.90
N PHE A 191 20.37 -17.19 4.29
CA PHE A 191 20.75 -18.57 4.59
C PHE A 191 22.00 -18.94 3.79
N LYS A 192 23.19 -18.72 4.37
CA LYS A 192 24.36 -19.47 3.92
C LYS A 192 24.18 -20.89 4.44
N ASN A 193 23.85 -21.83 3.55
CA ASN A 193 23.93 -23.24 3.89
C ASN A 193 25.35 -23.70 3.53
N PRO A 194 26.32 -23.80 4.47
CA PRO A 194 27.55 -24.48 4.17
C PRO A 194 27.26 -25.99 4.13
N SER A 195 26.99 -26.54 2.94
CA SER A 195 27.23 -27.98 2.75
C SER A 195 28.70 -28.17 2.42
N SER A 196 29.34 -29.05 3.17
CA SER A 196 30.78 -29.27 3.31
C SER A 196 31.47 -29.92 2.09
N ILE A 197 31.30 -29.37 0.90
CA ILE A 197 32.08 -29.75 -0.28
C ILE A 197 32.68 -28.50 -0.91
N VAL A 198 34.01 -28.46 -0.94
CA VAL A 198 34.83 -27.44 -1.58
C VAL A 198 34.36 -27.23 -3.03
N ASN A 199 34.08 -25.97 -3.40
CA ASN A 199 33.85 -25.46 -4.76
C ASN A 199 32.50 -25.74 -5.46
N LYS A 200 31.36 -25.74 -4.77
CA LYS A 200 30.06 -25.53 -5.42
C LYS A 200 29.27 -24.38 -4.78
N ASN A 201 29.01 -23.34 -5.56
CA ASN A 201 28.15 -22.19 -5.22
C ASN A 201 26.67 -22.62 -5.19
N ASN A 202 26.26 -23.44 -4.22
CA ASN A 202 24.91 -24.01 -4.11
C ASN A 202 24.04 -23.40 -2.99
N GLY A 203 24.41 -22.22 -2.49
CA GLY A 203 23.62 -21.50 -1.49
C GLY A 203 22.24 -21.10 -2.03
N ILE A 204 21.21 -21.17 -1.18
CA ILE A 204 19.87 -20.65 -1.47
C ILE A 204 19.70 -19.37 -0.64
N ILE A 205 19.42 -18.25 -1.30
CA ILE A 205 19.06 -16.99 -0.63
C ILE A 205 17.54 -16.90 -0.61
N GLN A 206 16.92 -16.88 0.56
CA GLN A 206 15.49 -16.65 0.69
C GLN A 206 15.26 -15.22 1.20
N ILE A 207 14.56 -14.41 0.42
CA ILE A 207 14.23 -13.03 0.78
C ILE A 207 12.76 -13.01 1.24
N GLU A 208 12.50 -12.55 2.46
CA GLU A 208 11.15 -12.27 2.93
C GLU A 208 10.92 -10.75 2.93
N VAL A 209 9.94 -10.29 2.16
CA VAL A 209 9.53 -8.87 2.10
C VAL A 209 8.23 -8.73 2.88
N LYS A 210 8.25 -7.98 3.99
CA LYS A 210 7.04 -7.65 4.75
C LYS A 210 6.62 -6.22 4.39
N SER A 211 5.43 -6.09 3.80
CA SER A 211 4.80 -4.80 3.50
C SER A 211 3.39 -4.77 4.08
N LYS A 212 2.95 -3.60 4.55
CA LYS A 212 1.56 -3.37 4.97
C LYS A 212 0.62 -3.17 3.77
N ASP A 213 1.16 -2.73 2.63
CA ASP A 213 0.43 -2.49 1.39
C ASP A 213 0.90 -3.45 0.25
N PRO A 214 0.06 -3.76 -0.75
CA PRO A 214 0.42 -4.67 -1.83
C PRO A 214 1.60 -4.15 -2.66
N VAL A 215 2.70 -4.92 -2.70
CA VAL A 215 3.92 -4.61 -3.47
C VAL A 215 4.01 -5.53 -4.69
N SER A 216 4.27 -4.94 -5.86
CA SER A 216 4.64 -5.69 -7.06
C SER A 216 6.17 -5.87 -7.11
N LEU A 217 6.65 -7.10 -7.02
CA LEU A 217 8.06 -7.44 -7.18
C LEU A 217 8.34 -7.86 -8.63
N SER A 218 9.24 -7.16 -9.32
CA SER A 218 9.77 -7.56 -10.62
C SER A 218 11.09 -8.32 -10.45
N TYR A 219 11.12 -9.59 -10.87
CA TYR A 219 12.31 -10.43 -10.84
C TYR A 219 13.11 -10.30 -12.14
N PHE A 220 14.43 -10.07 -12.05
CA PHE A 220 15.33 -10.20 -13.20
C PHE A 220 15.97 -11.59 -13.24
N ARG A 221 15.88 -12.24 -14.40
CA ARG A 221 16.40 -13.58 -14.69
C ARG A 221 17.77 -13.45 -15.34
N SER A 222 18.78 -14.21 -14.90
CA SER A 222 19.92 -14.54 -15.77
C SER A 222 19.88 -16.04 -16.11
N ASN A 223 19.65 -16.29 -17.41
CA ASN A 223 19.79 -17.51 -18.22
C ASN A 223 19.79 -18.91 -17.54
N SER A 224 18.63 -19.59 -17.57
CA SER A 224 18.36 -20.83 -18.36
C SER A 224 17.19 -21.68 -17.79
N GLY A 225 16.12 -21.88 -18.59
CA GLY A 225 15.10 -22.95 -18.41
C GLY A 225 13.81 -22.62 -17.62
N TYR A 226 12.61 -22.89 -18.20
CA TYR A 226 11.21 -22.64 -17.74
C TYR A 226 10.54 -23.92 -17.15
N PRO A 227 9.24 -23.99 -16.68
CA PRO A 227 8.16 -22.96 -16.49
C PRO A 227 7.37 -23.02 -15.12
N GLN A 228 6.75 -21.93 -14.59
CA GLN A 228 5.33 -21.45 -14.65
C GLN A 228 4.62 -21.46 -13.27
N GLY A 229 3.90 -20.39 -12.92
CA GLY A 229 2.70 -20.43 -12.05
C GLY A 229 2.75 -19.79 -10.65
N ASN A 230 2.07 -18.64 -10.55
CA ASN A 230 1.23 -18.08 -9.48
C ASN A 230 1.73 -17.86 -8.04
N SER A 231 1.64 -16.58 -7.65
CA SER A 231 1.14 -16.03 -6.38
C SER A 231 1.50 -16.74 -5.06
N ILE A 232 2.11 -15.94 -4.17
CA ILE A 232 2.37 -16.15 -2.73
C ILE A 232 3.41 -17.25 -2.43
N GLY A 233 4.59 -16.83 -1.96
CA GLY A 233 5.71 -17.71 -1.61
C GLY A 233 6.73 -17.87 -2.75
N ALA A 234 7.38 -16.78 -3.16
CA ALA A 234 8.43 -16.84 -4.17
C ALA A 234 9.76 -17.31 -3.54
N LYS A 235 10.26 -18.46 -3.99
CA LYS A 235 11.63 -18.94 -3.72
C LYS A 235 12.53 -18.44 -4.84
N ALA A 236 13.37 -17.45 -4.57
CA ALA A 236 14.41 -17.02 -5.52
C ALA A 236 15.70 -17.79 -5.25
N ILE A 237 16.43 -18.18 -6.30
CA ILE A 237 17.79 -18.73 -6.21
C ILE A 237 18.67 -17.72 -6.95
N LEU A 238 19.58 -17.05 -6.23
CA LEU A 238 20.56 -16.14 -6.82
C LEU A 238 21.96 -16.74 -6.70
N ILE A 239 22.72 -16.66 -7.80
CA ILE A 239 24.09 -17.18 -7.91
C ILE A 239 25.09 -16.10 -7.41
N PRO A 240 26.21 -16.45 -6.75
CA PRO A 240 27.05 -15.51 -5.99
C PRO A 240 27.60 -14.29 -6.72
N ASP A 241 27.79 -14.35 -8.04
CA ASP A 241 28.32 -13.21 -8.83
C ASP A 241 27.35 -12.01 -8.85
N PHE A 242 26.09 -12.22 -8.44
CA PHE A 242 25.08 -11.16 -8.34
C PHE A 242 25.19 -10.32 -7.04
N ILE A 243 25.94 -10.80 -6.04
CA ILE A 243 26.10 -10.12 -4.74
C ILE A 243 26.94 -8.83 -4.85
N ASP A 244 27.93 -8.81 -5.74
CA ASP A 244 28.77 -7.62 -5.92
C ASP A 244 28.08 -6.51 -6.71
N GLN A 245 27.08 -6.83 -7.55
CA GLN A 245 26.23 -5.82 -8.21
C GLN A 245 25.14 -5.23 -7.29
N LEU A 246 24.76 -5.93 -6.21
CA LEU A 246 23.76 -5.43 -5.26
C LEU A 246 24.33 -4.50 -4.18
N LYS A 247 25.65 -4.49 -3.98
CA LYS A 247 26.33 -3.55 -3.05
C LYS A 247 26.15 -2.08 -3.43
N THR A 248 25.75 -1.76 -4.66
CA THR A 248 25.56 -0.37 -5.11
C THR A 248 24.17 0.20 -4.80
N ASN A 249 23.20 -0.62 -4.40
CA ASN A 249 21.83 -0.19 -4.07
C ASN A 249 21.50 -0.49 -2.60
N SER A 250 22.00 0.35 -1.69
CA SER A 250 21.45 0.59 -0.34
C SER A 250 20.84 -0.59 0.43
N LEU A 251 21.50 -1.76 0.38
CA LEU A 251 21.17 -2.93 1.19
C LEU A 251 22.27 -3.11 2.22
N GLU A 252 21.98 -2.77 3.48
CA GLU A 252 22.88 -3.06 4.59
C GLU A 252 22.78 -4.54 4.96
N PHE A 253 23.91 -5.26 4.82
CA PHE A 253 24.03 -6.64 5.22
C PHE A 253 24.39 -6.69 6.71
N HIS A 254 23.47 -7.15 7.55
CA HIS A 254 23.82 -7.53 8.91
C HIS A 254 24.15 -9.03 8.93
N GLU A 255 25.40 -9.37 9.30
CA GLU A 255 25.71 -10.74 9.72
C GLU A 255 24.99 -11.00 11.04
N THR A 256 23.80 -11.59 10.97
CA THR A 256 23.13 -12.09 12.17
C THR A 256 23.69 -13.48 12.48
N SER A 257 24.66 -13.53 13.40
CA SER A 257 24.91 -14.74 14.17
C SER A 257 23.67 -15.05 15.01
N ASP A 258 23.21 -16.29 14.91
CA ASP A 258 22.27 -16.96 15.82
C ASP A 258 20.80 -16.49 15.81
N TYR A 259 20.09 -16.78 14.71
CA TYR A 259 18.66 -17.11 14.83
C TYR A 259 18.52 -18.62 15.05
N ILE A 260 18.20 -19.00 16.28
CA ILE A 260 17.91 -20.37 16.68
C ILE A 260 16.59 -20.75 15.99
N LEU A 261 16.66 -21.48 14.89
CA LEU A 261 15.58 -22.41 14.53
C LEU A 261 15.37 -23.26 15.79
N GLU A 262 14.26 -23.08 16.50
CA GLU A 262 13.88 -23.99 17.57
C GLU A 262 13.94 -25.40 16.96
N LYS A 263 14.99 -26.15 17.29
CA LYS A 263 15.25 -27.44 16.65
C LYS A 263 14.05 -28.31 16.96
N GLU A 264 13.25 -28.60 15.94
CA GLU A 264 12.00 -29.37 16.12
C GLU A 264 12.27 -30.72 16.81
N ASN A 265 13.49 -31.26 16.65
CA ASN A 265 13.96 -32.46 17.30
C ASN A 265 15.47 -32.31 17.58
N GLU A 266 15.94 -32.67 18.77
CA GLU A 266 17.35 -32.52 19.14
C GLU A 266 17.83 -33.57 20.15
N LEU A 267 19.05 -34.07 19.94
CA LEU A 267 19.83 -34.79 20.94
C LEU A 267 20.37 -33.79 21.98
N GLN A 268 19.70 -33.70 23.13
CA GLN A 268 19.95 -32.71 24.17
C GLN A 268 21.27 -32.99 24.89
N SER A 269 21.46 -34.21 25.40
CA SER A 269 22.65 -34.57 26.17
C SER A 269 22.91 -36.07 26.13
N VAL A 270 24.15 -36.43 26.44
CA VAL A 270 24.61 -37.82 26.54
C VAL A 270 25.47 -37.94 27.80
N PHE A 271 25.02 -38.73 28.77
CA PHE A 271 25.61 -38.75 30.11
C PHE A 271 25.42 -40.11 30.85
N PRO A 272 26.28 -40.43 31.83
CA PRO A 272 27.54 -39.76 32.11
C PRO A 272 28.52 -39.93 30.94
N ASN A 273 29.46 -39.00 30.78
CA ASN A 273 30.50 -39.10 29.77
C ASN A 273 31.78 -38.47 30.35
N PRO A 274 32.77 -39.26 30.81
CA PRO A 274 32.91 -40.72 30.64
C PRO A 274 31.88 -41.59 31.42
N PHE A 275 31.76 -42.87 31.07
CA PHE A 275 30.85 -43.85 31.68
C PHE A 275 31.47 -45.24 31.82
N ASP A 276 30.96 -46.08 32.74
CA ASP A 276 31.47 -47.44 32.96
C ASP A 276 30.68 -48.50 32.16
N VAL A 277 29.40 -48.70 32.48
CA VAL A 277 28.58 -49.76 31.86
C VAL A 277 27.45 -49.19 31.02
N ASN A 278 26.75 -48.18 31.53
CA ASN A 278 25.56 -47.63 30.88
C ASN A 278 25.77 -46.16 30.54
N ILE A 279 25.27 -45.76 29.38
CA ILE A 279 25.19 -44.36 28.98
C ILE A 279 23.76 -44.01 28.64
N ASN A 280 23.31 -42.85 29.08
CA ASN A 280 22.01 -42.29 28.76
C ASN A 280 22.17 -41.29 27.64
N PHE A 281 21.17 -41.19 26.77
CA PHE A 281 21.00 -40.01 25.95
C PHE A 281 19.57 -39.46 26.05
N LEU A 282 19.49 -38.14 26.19
CA LEU A 282 18.24 -37.39 26.17
C LEU A 282 17.98 -36.84 24.78
N PHE A 283 16.80 -37.11 24.25
CA PHE A 283 16.36 -36.63 22.95
C PHE A 283 14.99 -35.98 23.07
N SER A 284 14.84 -34.74 22.64
CA SER A 284 13.55 -34.04 22.61
C SER A 284 12.97 -33.98 21.21
N SER A 285 11.65 -34.16 21.10
CA SER A 285 10.91 -34.13 19.84
C SER A 285 9.60 -33.37 19.95
N LYS A 286 9.22 -32.62 18.92
CA LYS A 286 7.90 -31.98 18.81
C LYS A 286 6.80 -32.90 18.25
N SER A 287 7.15 -34.09 17.74
CA SER A 287 6.22 -35.06 17.14
C SER A 287 6.65 -36.52 17.36
N ASP A 288 5.72 -37.46 17.26
CA ASP A 288 6.05 -38.88 17.32
C ASP A 288 6.75 -39.33 16.02
N PHE A 289 7.87 -40.04 16.11
CA PHE A 289 8.53 -40.66 14.95
C PHE A 289 9.44 -41.83 15.33
N THR A 290 9.71 -42.70 14.37
CA THR A 290 10.70 -43.79 14.49
C THR A 290 12.02 -43.37 13.85
N THR A 291 13.13 -43.69 14.50
CA THR A 291 14.49 -43.49 13.95
C THR A 291 15.41 -44.63 14.39
N ASN A 292 16.67 -44.61 13.96
CA ASN A 292 17.70 -45.49 14.47
C ASN A 292 18.77 -44.68 15.22
N TYR A 293 19.36 -45.31 16.23
CA TYR A 293 20.68 -44.91 16.73
C TYR A 293 21.73 -45.93 16.30
N SER A 294 22.95 -45.46 16.08
CA SER A 294 24.11 -46.27 15.73
C SER A 294 25.30 -45.92 16.63
N ILE A 295 26.09 -46.91 17.02
CA ILE A 295 27.38 -46.71 17.69
C ILE A 295 28.50 -47.10 16.74
N PHE A 296 29.52 -46.25 16.65
CA PHE A 296 30.74 -46.49 15.89
C PHE A 296 31.95 -46.53 16.81
N ASP A 297 32.93 -47.38 16.50
CA ASP A 297 34.23 -47.36 17.14
C ASP A 297 35.14 -46.23 16.59
N ILE A 298 36.34 -46.09 17.14
CA ILE A 298 37.32 -45.07 16.71
C ILE A 298 37.78 -45.21 15.25
N TYR A 299 37.59 -46.39 14.65
CA TYR A 299 37.94 -46.66 13.25
C TYR A 299 36.75 -46.38 12.32
N GLY A 300 35.62 -45.91 12.85
CA GLY A 300 34.41 -45.62 12.09
C GLY A 300 33.60 -46.87 11.73
N ARG A 301 33.88 -48.03 12.32
CA ARG A 301 33.10 -49.25 12.10
C ARG A 301 31.85 -49.19 12.96
N LYS A 302 30.68 -49.48 12.37
CA LYS A 302 29.41 -49.56 13.11
C LYS A 302 29.37 -50.84 13.93
N ILE A 303 29.25 -50.72 15.25
CA ILE A 303 29.25 -51.85 16.20
C ILE A 303 27.87 -52.14 16.78
N LEU A 304 26.94 -51.19 16.70
CA LEU A 304 25.55 -51.33 17.15
C LEU A 304 24.64 -50.47 16.29
N GLU A 305 23.46 -50.98 15.95
CA GLU A 305 22.35 -50.22 15.36
C GLU A 305 21.03 -50.76 15.86
N ASN A 306 20.18 -49.89 16.41
CA ASN A 306 18.86 -50.27 16.91
C ASN A 306 17.82 -49.20 16.56
N SER A 307 16.58 -49.63 16.33
CA SER A 307 15.44 -48.75 16.13
C SER A 307 14.96 -48.15 17.46
N LEU A 308 14.54 -46.89 17.42
CA LEU A 308 14.08 -46.09 18.54
C LEU A 308 12.74 -45.45 18.18
N GLN A 309 11.74 -45.63 19.04
CA GLN A 309 10.48 -44.89 18.96
C GLN A 309 10.61 -43.63 19.81
N ILE A 310 10.52 -42.46 19.18
CA ILE A 310 10.60 -41.17 19.84
C ILE A 310 9.21 -40.58 19.90
N SER A 311 8.63 -40.53 21.10
CA SER A 311 7.39 -39.82 21.36
C SER A 311 7.64 -38.31 21.49
N LYS A 312 6.62 -37.52 21.22
CA LYS A 312 6.57 -36.09 21.48
C LYS A 312 6.90 -35.82 22.95
N GLY A 313 7.81 -34.89 23.20
CA GLY A 313 8.39 -34.62 24.51
C GLY A 313 9.84 -35.06 24.58
N SER A 314 10.32 -35.40 25.77
CA SER A 314 11.70 -35.83 26.01
C SER A 314 11.77 -37.33 26.27
N LEU A 315 12.63 -38.01 25.51
CA LEU A 315 12.98 -39.42 25.67
C LEU A 315 14.33 -39.53 26.38
N ASN A 316 14.39 -40.33 27.45
CA ASN A 316 15.64 -40.78 28.07
C ASN A 316 15.87 -42.25 27.70
N TYR A 317 16.94 -42.53 26.96
CA TYR A 317 17.25 -43.89 26.52
C TYR A 317 18.61 -44.35 27.03
N ILE A 318 18.66 -45.59 27.53
CA ILE A 318 19.87 -46.20 28.12
C ILE A 318 20.47 -47.19 27.11
N ILE A 319 21.76 -47.05 26.85
CA ILE A 319 22.56 -48.01 26.07
C ILE A 319 23.51 -48.71 27.03
N ASN A 320 23.46 -50.04 27.05
CA ASN A 320 24.38 -50.89 27.80
C ASN A 320 25.62 -51.23 26.95
N PHE A 321 26.79 -50.99 27.53
CA PHE A 321 28.10 -51.21 26.91
C PHE A 321 28.91 -52.32 27.59
N GLU A 322 28.29 -53.18 28.39
CA GLU A 322 28.96 -54.23 29.17
C GLU A 322 29.87 -55.11 28.31
N LYS A 323 29.43 -55.43 27.09
CA LYS A 323 30.13 -56.30 26.15
C LYS A 323 31.21 -55.63 25.28
N TYR A 324 31.36 -54.30 25.35
CA TYR A 324 32.34 -53.57 24.54
C TYR A 324 33.56 -53.17 25.38
N PRO A 325 34.78 -53.16 24.84
CA PRO A 325 35.97 -52.75 25.60
C PRO A 325 35.94 -51.26 25.98
N SER A 326 36.72 -50.88 26.99
CA SER A 326 36.99 -49.47 27.31
C SER A 326 37.59 -48.75 26.09
N GLY A 327 37.21 -47.49 25.88
CA GLY A 327 37.65 -46.76 24.69
C GLY A 327 36.70 -45.65 24.27
N ILE A 328 37.00 -45.03 23.13
CA ILE A 328 36.20 -43.95 22.55
C ILE A 328 35.23 -44.55 21.53
N TYR A 329 33.97 -44.11 21.59
CA TYR A 329 32.93 -44.46 20.63
C TYR A 329 32.22 -43.19 20.14
N PHE A 330 31.46 -43.31 19.06
CA PHE A 330 30.61 -42.26 18.54
C PHE A 330 29.17 -42.74 18.45
N LEU A 331 28.28 -42.08 19.20
CA LEU A 331 26.83 -42.23 19.07
C LEU A 331 26.35 -41.36 17.91
N GLU A 332 25.57 -41.93 17.00
CA GLU A 332 24.83 -41.23 15.95
C GLU A 332 23.33 -41.50 16.10
N VAL A 333 22.50 -40.45 16.06
CA VAL A 333 21.03 -40.54 16.04
C VAL A 333 20.49 -39.66 14.92
N LYS A 334 19.54 -40.14 14.12
CA LYS A 334 18.87 -39.33 13.08
C LYS A 334 17.59 -38.69 13.60
N ASN A 335 17.29 -37.45 13.22
CA ASN A 335 15.94 -36.90 13.41
C ASN A 335 14.98 -37.31 12.29
N LYS A 336 13.70 -36.91 12.42
CA LYS A 336 12.62 -37.16 11.44
C LYS A 336 12.95 -36.66 10.03
N HIS A 337 13.83 -35.67 9.90
CA HIS A 337 14.26 -35.07 8.64
C HIS A 337 15.56 -35.68 8.08
N GLY A 338 16.08 -36.74 8.72
CA GLY A 338 17.30 -37.43 8.30
C GLY A 338 18.61 -36.75 8.70
N GLN A 339 18.57 -35.71 9.55
CA GLN A 339 19.78 -35.04 10.05
C GLN A 339 20.44 -35.88 11.15
N ASN A 340 21.77 -36.05 11.06
CA ASN A 340 22.55 -36.84 12.00
C ASN A 340 23.03 -36.00 13.20
N TYR A 341 22.73 -36.45 14.41
CA TYR A 341 23.33 -35.95 15.65
C TYR A 341 24.42 -36.91 16.08
N LYS A 342 25.67 -36.41 16.19
CA LYS A 342 26.82 -37.21 16.63
C LYS A 342 27.34 -36.74 17.98
N ARG A 343 27.72 -37.69 18.84
CA ARG A 343 28.40 -37.42 20.12
C ARG A 343 29.54 -38.42 20.34
N LYS A 344 30.70 -37.88 20.68
CA LYS A 344 31.82 -38.68 21.20
C LYS A 344 31.47 -39.12 22.63
N ILE A 345 31.59 -40.41 22.90
CA ILE A 345 31.33 -41.01 24.21
C ILE A 345 32.56 -41.82 24.63
N ILE A 346 32.89 -41.81 25.92
CA ILE A 346 34.12 -42.40 26.44
C ILE A 346 33.75 -43.46 27.49
N LYS A 347 34.01 -44.73 27.20
CA LYS A 347 33.88 -45.83 28.15
C LYS A 347 35.19 -46.00 28.92
N GLN A 348 35.12 -46.00 30.26
CA GLN A 348 36.27 -46.27 31.14
C GLN A 348 36.52 -47.75 31.34
#